data_AF-A0A3M1QNU0-F1
#
_entry.id   AF-A0A3M1QNU0-F1
#
_cell.length_a   1.000
_cell.length_b   1.000
_cell.length_c   1.000
_cell.angle_alpha   90.00
_cell.angle_beta   90.00
_cell.angle_gamma   90.00
#
_symmetry.space_group_name_H-M   'P 1'
#
loop_
_entity.id
_entity.type
_entity.pdbx_description
1 polymer ?
#
loop_
_entity_poly.entity_id
_entity_poly.type
_entity_poly.pdbx_seq_one_letter_code
_entity_poly.pdbx_strand_id
1 'polypeptide(L)'
;MRRAAALLRLAIRPLRRNEPAFAVLSAIVLGVLAGYGAIAFREAIRVVHLAAFGTDAYSLELLATLPWWRRLLLPAAGGLAVGLIVWRLAPEVRGSGVPEVMEAVARRGGAIRPRVVLAKAAAAALTIGTGGSAGREGPIVHIGSAVGSALGQGLGLEPRRLRTFVACGAAAGIAATFNAPIAGALFAMEVILGDLTVVHLAPIVISSVVATVISRHHLGDFPAFAAPPYELVSSRELLLYAALGAAAGLLGALFT
;
A
#
# COMPACT_ATOMS: atom_id res chain seq x y z
N MET A 1 -16.67 19.02 -12.55
CA MET A 1 -16.29 18.53 -11.19
C MET A 1 -16.91 19.32 -10.03
N ARG A 2 -16.91 20.67 -10.01
CA ARG A 2 -17.40 21.46 -8.84
C ARG A 2 -18.89 21.22 -8.47
N ARG A 3 -19.78 21.05 -9.45
CA ARG A 3 -21.22 20.76 -9.20
C ARG A 3 -21.47 19.38 -8.61
N ALA A 4 -20.78 18.35 -9.10
CA ALA A 4 -20.90 16.98 -8.57
C ALA A 4 -20.44 16.89 -7.11
N ALA A 5 -19.31 17.54 -6.77
CA ALA A 5 -18.84 17.62 -5.38
C ALA A 5 -19.83 18.37 -4.47
N ALA A 6 -20.49 19.42 -4.97
CA ALA A 6 -21.50 20.16 -4.22
C ALA A 6 -22.76 19.31 -3.94
N LEU A 7 -23.23 18.56 -4.93
CA LEU A 7 -24.37 17.65 -4.78
C LEU A 7 -24.06 16.49 -3.83
N LEU A 8 -22.86 15.91 -3.93
CA LEU A 8 -22.41 14.85 -3.02
C LEU A 8 -22.36 15.36 -1.56
N ARG A 9 -21.85 16.58 -1.36
CA ARG A 9 -21.82 17.24 -0.04
C ARG A 9 -23.22 17.46 0.53
N LEU A 10 -24.20 17.81 -0.31
CA LEU A 10 -25.59 18.00 0.11
C LEU A 10 -26.26 16.67 0.47
N ALA A 11 -26.04 15.62 -0.31
CA ALA A 11 -26.62 14.29 -0.06
C ALA A 11 -26.13 13.66 1.26
N ILE A 12 -24.88 13.93 1.67
CA ILE A 12 -24.26 13.29 2.83
C ILE A 12 -24.42 14.13 4.12
N ARG A 13 -24.97 15.36 4.02
CA ARG A 13 -25.26 16.21 5.20
C ARG A 13 -26.02 15.50 6.34
N PRO A 14 -27.11 14.75 6.11
CA PRO A 14 -27.81 14.04 7.19
C PRO A 14 -26.95 12.93 7.80
N LEU A 15 -26.14 12.22 7.00
CA LEU A 15 -25.22 11.20 7.49
C LEU A 15 -24.09 11.78 8.35
N ARG A 16 -23.56 12.97 8.02
CA ARG A 16 -22.49 13.62 8.81
C ARG A 16 -22.89 13.94 10.25
N ARG A 17 -24.21 14.01 10.56
CA ARG A 17 -24.70 14.20 11.93
C ARG A 17 -24.56 12.95 12.79
N ASN A 18 -24.51 11.76 12.19
CA ASN A 18 -24.27 10.50 12.89
C ASN A 18 -22.83 10.04 12.66
N GLU A 19 -21.91 10.55 13.49
CA GLU A 19 -20.46 10.32 13.35
C GLU A 19 -20.07 8.84 13.21
N PRO A 20 -20.56 7.88 14.03
CA PRO A 20 -20.18 6.48 13.89
C PRO A 20 -20.68 5.87 12.58
N ALA A 21 -21.92 6.15 12.18
CA ALA A 21 -22.47 5.65 10.92
C ALA A 21 -21.70 6.17 9.70
N PHE A 22 -21.36 7.47 9.71
CA PHE A 22 -20.54 8.08 8.67
C PHE A 22 -19.15 7.43 8.60
N ALA A 23 -18.50 7.20 9.74
CA ALA A 23 -17.17 6.57 9.79
C ALA A 23 -17.18 5.15 9.21
N VAL A 24 -18.16 4.33 9.60
CA VAL A 24 -18.29 2.94 9.13
C VAL A 24 -18.56 2.88 7.64
N LEU A 25 -19.55 3.63 7.14
CA LEU A 25 -19.90 3.62 5.72
C LEU A 25 -18.75 4.13 4.86
N SER A 26 -18.06 5.17 5.32
CA SER A 26 -16.87 5.69 4.63
C SER A 26 -15.74 4.66 4.62
N ALA A 27 -15.50 3.96 5.73
CA ALA A 27 -14.50 2.91 5.81
C ALA A 27 -14.78 1.76 4.84
N ILE A 28 -16.04 1.34 4.71
CA ILE A 28 -16.42 0.31 3.72
C ILE A 28 -16.11 0.78 2.30
N VAL A 29 -16.53 2.00 1.95
CA VAL A 29 -16.26 2.57 0.61
C VAL A 29 -14.76 2.68 0.35
N LEU A 30 -13.98 3.13 1.33
CA LEU A 30 -12.52 3.22 1.21
C LEU A 30 -11.88 1.84 1.05
N GLY A 31 -12.32 0.84 1.82
CA GLY A 31 -11.85 -0.54 1.72
C GLY A 31 -12.10 -1.13 0.33
N VAL A 32 -13.30 -0.91 -0.23
CA VAL A 32 -13.62 -1.35 -1.60
C VAL A 32 -12.74 -0.65 -2.62
N LEU A 33 -12.67 0.69 -2.59
CA LEU A 33 -11.93 1.45 -3.59
C LEU A 33 -10.42 1.18 -3.53
N ALA A 34 -9.83 1.13 -2.34
CA ALA A 34 -8.41 0.84 -2.17
C ALA A 34 -8.09 -0.64 -2.44
N GLY A 35 -9.00 -1.57 -2.11
CA GLY A 35 -8.88 -2.99 -2.45
C GLY A 35 -8.82 -3.22 -3.97
N TYR A 36 -9.73 -2.62 -4.73
CA TYR A 36 -9.65 -2.64 -6.19
C TYR A 36 -8.43 -1.89 -6.74
N GLY A 37 -8.02 -0.80 -6.10
CA GLY A 37 -6.76 -0.13 -6.41
C GLY A 37 -5.55 -1.06 -6.28
N ALA A 38 -5.54 -1.94 -5.27
CA ALA A 38 -4.50 -2.93 -5.09
C ALA A 38 -4.51 -4.04 -6.14
N ILE A 39 -5.69 -4.53 -6.49
CA ILE A 39 -5.85 -5.50 -7.57
C ILE A 39 -5.36 -4.90 -8.90
N ALA A 40 -5.79 -3.68 -9.23
CA ALA A 40 -5.37 -2.98 -10.45
C ALA A 40 -3.85 -2.78 -10.50
N PHE A 41 -3.22 -2.44 -9.37
CA PHE A 41 -1.76 -2.31 -9.30
C PHE A 41 -1.05 -3.66 -9.47
N ARG A 42 -1.57 -4.74 -8.87
CA ARG A 42 -1.05 -6.10 -9.07
C ARG A 42 -1.14 -6.52 -10.54
N GLU A 43 -2.26 -6.24 -11.20
CA GLU A 43 -2.43 -6.51 -12.63
C GLU A 43 -1.48 -5.67 -13.49
N ALA A 44 -1.23 -4.41 -13.15
CA ALA A 44 -0.24 -3.60 -13.85
C ALA A 44 1.17 -4.22 -13.76
N ILE A 45 1.57 -4.70 -12.57
CA ILE A 45 2.84 -5.44 -12.41
C ILE A 45 2.84 -6.70 -13.27
N ARG A 46 1.75 -7.47 -13.27
CA ARG A 46 1.61 -8.71 -14.06
C ARG A 46 1.77 -8.44 -15.55
N VAL A 47 1.14 -7.38 -16.07
CA VAL A 47 1.25 -7.01 -17.49
C VAL A 47 2.67 -6.64 -17.87
N VAL A 48 3.36 -5.84 -17.04
CA VAL A 48 4.78 -5.52 -17.28
C VAL A 48 5.63 -6.77 -17.22
N HIS A 49 5.40 -7.65 -16.24
CA HIS A 49 6.16 -8.88 -16.09
C HIS A 49 5.97 -9.82 -17.29
N LEU A 50 4.73 -10.01 -17.73
CA LEU A 50 4.40 -10.78 -18.93
C LEU A 50 5.08 -10.19 -20.18
N ALA A 51 5.10 -8.87 -20.33
CA ALA A 51 5.79 -8.21 -21.43
C ALA A 51 7.32 -8.39 -21.37
N ALA A 52 7.92 -8.40 -20.17
CA ALA A 52 9.36 -8.52 -19.99
C ALA A 52 9.87 -9.96 -20.09
N PHE A 53 9.14 -10.92 -19.52
CA PHE A 53 9.57 -12.32 -19.36
C PHE A 53 8.80 -13.31 -20.26
N GLY A 54 7.70 -12.87 -20.90
CA GLY A 54 6.87 -13.71 -21.78
C GLY A 54 5.95 -14.68 -21.04
N THR A 55 5.92 -14.62 -19.70
CA THR A 55 5.09 -15.46 -18.83
C THR A 55 4.65 -14.68 -17.60
N ASP A 56 3.57 -15.11 -16.95
CA ASP A 56 3.09 -14.59 -15.68
C ASP A 56 3.59 -15.40 -14.46
N ALA A 57 4.38 -16.46 -14.71
CA ALA A 57 4.95 -17.30 -13.67
C ALA A 57 6.13 -16.62 -12.95
N TYR A 58 5.96 -16.35 -11.65
CA TYR A 58 7.03 -15.91 -10.76
C TYR A 58 7.74 -17.13 -10.15
N SER A 59 8.70 -17.72 -10.87
CA SER A 59 9.46 -18.87 -10.35
C SER A 59 10.97 -18.71 -10.47
N LEU A 60 11.69 -19.22 -9.47
CA LEU A 60 13.15 -19.32 -9.52
C LEU A 60 13.60 -20.27 -10.64
N GLU A 61 12.78 -21.27 -10.97
CA GLU A 61 13.00 -22.18 -12.09
C GLU A 61 13.02 -21.43 -13.43
N LEU A 62 12.06 -20.52 -13.67
CA LEU A 62 12.06 -19.67 -14.85
C LEU A 62 13.35 -18.86 -14.93
N LEU A 63 13.74 -18.19 -13.84
CA LEU A 63 14.97 -17.39 -13.81
C LEU A 63 16.23 -18.25 -14.07
N ALA A 64 16.25 -19.50 -13.61
CA ALA A 64 17.36 -20.44 -13.84
C ALA A 64 17.47 -20.86 -15.32
N THR A 65 16.33 -20.97 -16.03
CA THR A 65 16.33 -21.28 -17.48
C THR A 65 16.70 -20.10 -18.37
N LEU A 66 16.61 -18.87 -17.85
CA LEU A 66 16.92 -17.67 -18.64
C LEU A 66 18.44 -17.49 -18.83
N PRO A 67 18.88 -17.10 -20.04
CA PRO A 67 20.24 -16.66 -20.29
C PRO A 67 20.67 -15.57 -19.30
N TRP A 68 21.91 -15.64 -18.81
CA TRP A 68 22.43 -14.69 -17.81
C TRP A 68 22.27 -13.22 -18.24
N TRP A 69 22.42 -12.93 -19.52
CA TRP A 69 22.29 -11.58 -20.05
C TRP A 69 20.86 -11.04 -19.93
N ARG A 70 19.82 -11.90 -20.04
CA ARG A 70 18.41 -11.47 -19.83
C ARG A 70 18.15 -11.13 -18.38
N ARG A 71 18.70 -11.93 -17.46
CA ARG A 71 18.60 -11.70 -16.01
C ARG A 71 19.19 -10.34 -15.61
N LEU A 72 20.22 -9.88 -16.31
CA LEU A 72 20.83 -8.57 -16.08
C LEU A 72 20.12 -7.44 -16.84
N LEU A 73 19.85 -7.62 -18.14
CA LEU A 73 19.35 -6.55 -19.00
C LEU A 73 17.90 -6.16 -18.72
N LEU A 74 17.03 -7.09 -18.29
CA LEU A 74 15.62 -6.77 -18.04
C LEU A 74 15.45 -5.81 -16.85
N PRO A 75 15.99 -6.08 -15.64
CA PRO A 75 15.95 -5.12 -14.55
C PRO A 75 16.69 -3.81 -14.89
N ALA A 76 17.81 -3.88 -15.63
CA ALA A 76 18.56 -2.70 -16.04
C ALA A 76 17.75 -1.81 -16.99
N ALA A 77 17.04 -2.39 -17.96
CA ALA A 77 16.18 -1.67 -18.88
C ALA A 77 14.98 -1.05 -18.16
N GLY A 78 14.37 -1.77 -17.21
CA GLY A 78 13.31 -1.23 -16.36
C GLY A 78 13.80 -0.05 -15.50
N GLY A 79 14.97 -0.19 -14.88
CA GLY A 79 15.61 0.89 -14.12
C GLY A 79 15.94 2.10 -14.99
N LEU A 80 16.45 1.90 -16.20
CA LEU A 80 16.72 2.97 -17.16
C LEU A 80 15.43 3.69 -17.59
N ALA A 81 14.37 2.94 -17.90
CA ALA A 81 13.08 3.50 -18.28
C ALA A 81 12.48 4.34 -17.15
N VAL A 82 12.45 3.80 -15.93
CA VAL A 82 11.98 4.53 -14.74
C VAL A 82 12.86 5.74 -14.46
N GLY A 83 14.18 5.61 -14.57
CA GLY A 83 15.14 6.70 -14.43
C GLY A 83 14.88 7.84 -15.41
N LEU A 84 14.60 7.52 -16.68
CA LEU A 84 14.26 8.50 -17.72
C LEU A 84 12.92 9.20 -17.43
N ILE A 85 11.90 8.44 -16.99
CA ILE A 85 10.60 9.00 -16.59
C ILE A 85 10.78 10.00 -15.43
N VAL A 86 11.52 9.60 -14.40
CA VAL A 86 11.78 10.44 -13.22
C VAL A 86 12.61 11.67 -13.59
N TRP A 87 13.60 11.52 -14.47
CA TRP A 87 14.49 12.60 -14.86
C TRP A 87 13.81 13.64 -15.77
N ARG A 88 12.99 13.20 -16.74
CA ARG A 88 12.40 14.08 -17.76
C ARG A 88 10.97 14.52 -17.46
N LEU A 89 10.16 13.66 -16.85
CA LEU A 89 8.70 13.82 -16.85
C LEU A 89 8.10 14.07 -15.47
N ALA A 90 8.60 13.39 -14.43
CA ALA A 90 8.01 13.46 -13.09
C ALA A 90 9.05 13.27 -11.97
N PRO A 91 9.83 14.31 -11.63
CA PRO A 91 10.78 14.27 -10.51
C PRO A 91 10.14 13.92 -9.17
N GLU A 92 8.86 14.24 -8.99
CA GLU A 92 8.04 13.92 -7.82
C GLU A 92 7.80 12.42 -7.59
N VAL A 93 8.17 11.56 -8.54
CA VAL A 93 8.02 10.09 -8.45
C VAL A 93 9.09 9.45 -7.56
N ARG A 94 10.20 10.15 -7.27
CA ARG A 94 11.27 9.67 -6.39
C ARG A 94 10.76 9.24 -5.02
N GLY A 95 11.41 8.25 -4.40
CA GLY A 95 11.08 7.73 -3.07
C GLY A 95 10.10 6.54 -3.09
N SER A 96 9.95 5.88 -1.94
CA SER A 96 9.21 4.62 -1.81
C SER A 96 7.69 4.78 -1.75
N GLY A 97 7.17 5.95 -1.37
CA GLY A 97 5.75 6.25 -1.25
C GLY A 97 5.27 6.39 0.20
N VAL A 98 5.78 5.60 1.14
CA VAL A 98 5.38 5.68 2.56
C VAL A 98 5.80 7.02 3.18
N PRO A 99 7.05 7.49 3.05
CA PRO A 99 7.46 8.77 3.61
C PRO A 99 6.63 9.95 3.09
N GLU A 100 6.22 9.91 1.82
CA GLU A 100 5.39 10.95 1.20
C GLU A 100 3.97 10.96 1.76
N VAL A 101 3.42 9.79 2.09
CA VAL A 101 2.14 9.68 2.81
C VAL A 101 2.29 10.22 4.22
N MET A 102 3.35 9.86 4.93
CA MET A 102 3.64 10.38 6.28
C MET A 102 3.79 11.91 6.25
N GLU A 103 4.53 12.45 5.29
CA GLU A 103 4.68 13.90 5.10
C GLU A 103 3.33 14.56 4.81
N ALA A 104 2.49 13.95 3.97
CA ALA A 104 1.16 14.47 3.67
C ALA A 104 0.27 14.50 4.91
N VAL A 105 0.27 13.45 5.74
CA VAL A 105 -0.46 13.39 7.01
C VAL A 105 0.05 14.45 7.99
N ALA A 106 1.37 14.54 8.18
CA ALA A 106 2.00 15.42 9.14
C ALA A 106 1.90 16.91 8.75
N ARG A 107 2.25 17.25 7.50
CA ARG A 107 2.43 18.64 7.05
C ARG A 107 1.28 19.18 6.20
N ARG A 108 0.48 18.32 5.56
CA ARG A 108 -0.55 18.73 4.58
C ARG A 108 -1.97 18.31 4.99
N GLY A 109 -2.16 17.91 6.24
CA GLY A 109 -3.46 17.49 6.76
C GLY A 109 -4.05 16.24 6.11
N GLY A 110 -3.22 15.43 5.42
CA GLY A 110 -3.64 14.26 4.65
C GLY A 110 -3.96 14.54 3.17
N ALA A 111 -3.67 15.73 2.65
CA ALA A 111 -3.87 16.04 1.23
C ALA A 111 -2.77 15.45 0.35
N ILE A 112 -3.15 14.53 -0.55
CA ILE A 112 -2.27 13.85 -1.51
C ILE A 112 -2.71 14.23 -2.92
N ARG A 113 -1.74 14.46 -3.82
CA ARG A 113 -1.97 14.86 -5.21
C ARG A 113 -2.16 13.61 -6.10
N PRO A 114 -3.33 13.38 -6.73
CA PRO A 114 -3.60 12.15 -7.48
C PRO A 114 -2.64 11.88 -8.65
N ARG A 115 -2.14 12.93 -9.31
CA ARG A 115 -1.19 12.80 -10.44
C ARG A 115 0.10 12.07 -10.04
N VAL A 116 0.60 12.35 -8.84
CA VAL A 116 1.86 11.76 -8.33
C VAL A 116 1.71 10.25 -8.11
N VAL A 117 0.52 9.85 -7.67
CA VAL A 117 0.18 8.47 -7.32
C VAL A 117 0.18 7.59 -8.56
N LEU A 118 -0.45 8.03 -9.65
CA LEU A 118 -0.48 7.28 -10.91
C LEU A 118 0.92 7.14 -11.51
N ALA A 119 1.72 8.20 -11.48
CA ALA A 119 3.09 8.16 -11.98
C ALA A 119 3.98 7.21 -11.14
N LYS A 120 3.85 7.23 -9.81
CA LYS A 120 4.55 6.30 -8.91
C LYS A 120 4.09 4.86 -9.08
N ALA A 121 2.78 4.62 -9.23
CA ALA A 121 2.25 3.30 -9.49
C ALA A 121 2.81 2.73 -10.81
N ALA A 122 2.83 3.53 -11.88
CA ALA A 122 3.42 3.10 -13.15
C ALA A 122 4.92 2.82 -13.03
N ALA A 123 5.69 3.70 -12.38
CA ALA A 123 7.11 3.51 -12.17
C ALA A 123 7.41 2.26 -11.32
N ALA A 124 6.64 2.02 -10.26
CA ALA A 124 6.79 0.83 -9.43
C ALA A 124 6.38 -0.44 -10.18
N ALA A 125 5.32 -0.41 -10.98
CA ALA A 125 4.91 -1.53 -11.81
C ALA A 125 5.99 -1.88 -12.84
N LEU A 126 6.63 -0.87 -13.44
CA LEU A 126 7.79 -1.05 -14.32
C LEU A 126 8.95 -1.70 -13.58
N THR A 127 9.42 -1.10 -12.48
CA THR A 127 10.55 -1.63 -11.70
C THR A 127 10.32 -3.07 -11.26
N ILE A 128 9.17 -3.35 -10.63
CA ILE A 128 8.85 -4.68 -10.09
C ILE A 128 8.61 -5.67 -11.24
N GLY A 129 7.84 -5.29 -12.25
CA GLY A 129 7.51 -6.15 -13.37
C GLY A 129 8.75 -6.59 -14.17
N THR A 130 9.74 -5.71 -14.33
CA THR A 130 11.02 -6.05 -14.98
C THR A 130 12.01 -6.82 -14.10
N GLY A 131 11.65 -7.14 -12.85
CA GLY A 131 12.49 -7.90 -11.92
C GLY A 131 13.46 -7.06 -11.09
N GLY A 132 13.21 -5.76 -10.96
CA GLY A 132 13.97 -4.88 -10.05
C GLY A 132 13.68 -5.22 -8.58
N SER A 133 14.68 -5.00 -7.71
CA SER A 133 14.57 -5.24 -6.28
C SER A 133 13.72 -4.17 -5.58
N ALA A 134 12.40 -4.30 -5.67
CA ALA A 134 11.44 -3.40 -5.02
C ALA A 134 10.20 -4.16 -4.53
N GLY A 135 9.62 -3.68 -3.43
CA GLY A 135 8.39 -4.20 -2.85
C GLY A 135 7.14 -3.48 -3.34
N ARG A 136 5.99 -4.16 -3.25
CA ARG A 136 4.65 -3.59 -3.54
C ARG A 136 4.13 -2.66 -2.44
N GLU A 137 4.75 -2.71 -1.26
CA GLU A 137 4.31 -2.05 -0.04
C GLU A 137 4.19 -0.52 -0.19
N GLY A 138 5.27 0.16 -0.54
CA GLY A 138 5.26 1.62 -0.65
C GLY A 138 4.26 2.16 -1.69
N PRO A 139 4.23 1.61 -2.92
CA PRO A 139 3.24 1.99 -3.91
C PRO A 139 1.80 1.76 -3.45
N ILE A 140 1.51 0.64 -2.77
CA ILE A 140 0.14 0.36 -2.36
C ILE A 140 -0.33 1.22 -1.20
N VAL A 141 0.55 1.51 -0.24
CA VAL A 141 0.27 2.48 0.81
C VAL A 141 -0.08 3.83 0.19
N HIS A 142 0.69 4.27 -0.82
CA HIS A 142 0.44 5.54 -1.50
C HIS A 142 -0.86 5.53 -2.32
N ILE A 143 -1.14 4.48 -3.09
CA ILE A 143 -2.39 4.34 -3.86
C ILE A 143 -3.61 4.35 -2.95
N GLY A 144 -3.62 3.52 -1.91
CA GLY A 144 -4.72 3.45 -0.96
C GLY A 144 -4.91 4.78 -0.22
N SER A 145 -3.82 5.36 0.27
CA SER A 145 -3.82 6.68 0.92
C SER A 145 -4.39 7.79 0.02
N ALA A 146 -4.07 7.76 -1.26
CA ALA A 146 -4.56 8.73 -2.23
C ALA A 146 -6.06 8.59 -2.50
N VAL A 147 -6.59 7.36 -2.54
CA VAL A 147 -8.03 7.12 -2.60
C VAL A 147 -8.72 7.74 -1.38
N GLY A 148 -8.19 7.48 -0.18
CA GLY A 148 -8.62 8.12 1.07
C GLY A 148 -8.61 9.64 1.01
N SER A 149 -7.49 10.20 0.57
CA SER A 149 -7.30 11.64 0.45
C SER A 149 -8.26 12.27 -0.55
N ALA A 150 -8.43 11.68 -1.73
CA ALA A 150 -9.29 12.20 -2.79
C ALA A 150 -10.76 12.19 -2.37
N LEU A 151 -11.23 11.09 -1.75
CA LEU A 151 -12.59 11.00 -1.23
C LEU A 151 -12.83 12.03 -0.12
N GLY A 152 -11.92 12.12 0.86
CA GLY A 152 -12.05 13.06 1.97
C GLY A 152 -12.00 14.53 1.54
N GLN A 153 -11.14 14.88 0.57
CA GLN A 153 -11.10 16.23 -0.02
C GLN A 153 -12.38 16.55 -0.81
N GLY A 154 -12.91 15.59 -1.56
CA GLY A 154 -14.21 15.72 -2.25
C GLY A 154 -15.34 16.05 -1.28
N LEU A 155 -15.35 15.36 -0.14
CA LEU A 155 -16.31 15.57 0.95
C LEU A 155 -16.07 16.86 1.75
N GLY A 156 -14.93 17.53 1.57
CA GLY A 156 -14.56 18.73 2.33
C GLY A 156 -14.35 18.43 3.81
N LEU A 157 -13.71 17.29 4.11
CA LEU A 157 -13.37 16.92 5.48
C LEU A 157 -12.25 17.82 6.03
N GLU A 158 -12.35 18.09 7.32
CA GLU A 158 -11.29 18.76 8.08
C GLU A 158 -10.04 17.87 8.18
N PRO A 159 -8.85 18.46 8.38
CA PRO A 159 -7.58 17.74 8.39
C PRO A 159 -7.58 16.49 9.29
N ARG A 160 -8.13 16.57 10.51
CA ARG A 160 -8.17 15.43 11.44
C ARG A 160 -8.89 14.22 10.84
N ARG A 161 -10.05 14.43 10.22
CA ARG A 161 -10.84 13.36 9.59
C ARG A 161 -10.21 12.90 8.28
N LEU A 162 -9.61 13.83 7.52
CA LEU A 162 -8.90 13.51 6.29
C LEU A 162 -7.71 12.57 6.54
N ARG A 163 -6.95 12.77 7.63
CA ARG A 163 -5.89 11.85 8.05
C ARG A 163 -6.42 10.45 8.32
N THR A 164 -7.57 10.30 8.98
CA THR A 164 -8.21 8.99 9.18
C THR A 164 -8.59 8.31 7.87
N PHE A 165 -9.09 9.07 6.89
CA PHE A 165 -9.41 8.53 5.56
C PHE A 165 -8.16 8.05 4.82
N VAL A 166 -7.07 8.81 4.91
CA VAL A 166 -5.75 8.42 4.39
C VAL A 166 -5.28 7.12 5.04
N ALA A 167 -5.37 7.01 6.37
CA ALA A 167 -4.99 5.81 7.11
C ALA A 167 -5.88 4.59 6.76
N CYS A 168 -7.19 4.78 6.62
CA CYS A 168 -8.10 3.71 6.16
C CYS A 168 -7.70 3.18 4.77
N GLY A 169 -7.32 4.08 3.87
CA GLY A 169 -6.82 3.75 2.55
C GLY A 169 -5.47 3.01 2.59
N ALA A 170 -4.52 3.49 3.41
CA ALA A 170 -3.23 2.82 3.61
C ALA A 170 -3.41 1.39 4.15
N ALA A 171 -4.24 1.22 5.18
CA ALA A 171 -4.55 -0.08 5.77
C ALA A 171 -5.18 -1.03 4.74
N ALA A 172 -6.18 -0.55 3.99
CA ALA A 172 -6.82 -1.31 2.93
C ALA A 172 -5.83 -1.76 1.85
N GLY A 173 -4.92 -0.88 1.43
CA GLY A 173 -3.90 -1.21 0.42
C GLY A 173 -2.96 -2.32 0.88
N ILE A 174 -2.40 -2.21 2.09
CA ILE A 174 -1.55 -3.25 2.69
C ILE A 174 -2.33 -4.56 2.83
N ALA A 175 -3.52 -4.50 3.43
CA ALA A 175 -4.34 -5.68 3.69
C ALA A 175 -4.70 -6.44 2.41
N ALA A 176 -5.11 -5.73 1.37
CA ALA A 176 -5.41 -6.33 0.07
C ALA A 176 -4.18 -6.92 -0.62
N THR A 177 -3.01 -6.32 -0.47
CA THR A 177 -1.77 -6.78 -1.14
C THR A 177 -1.15 -8.00 -0.47
N PHE A 178 -1.21 -8.06 0.86
CA PHE A 178 -0.52 -9.08 1.65
C PHE A 178 -1.46 -10.11 2.30
N ASN A 179 -2.77 -10.02 2.04
CA ASN A 179 -3.80 -10.82 2.72
C ASN A 179 -3.68 -10.74 4.26
N ALA A 180 -3.36 -9.55 4.77
CA ALA A 180 -2.96 -9.32 6.16
C ALA A 180 -3.75 -8.15 6.79
N PRO A 181 -5.04 -8.34 7.12
CA PRO A 181 -5.92 -7.26 7.60
C PRO A 181 -5.45 -6.64 8.92
N ILE A 182 -4.95 -7.46 9.85
CA ILE A 182 -4.47 -6.99 11.15
C ILE A 182 -3.19 -6.16 10.96
N ALA A 183 -2.22 -6.67 10.19
CA ALA A 183 -0.97 -5.96 9.91
C ALA A 183 -1.22 -4.62 9.19
N GLY A 184 -2.11 -4.60 8.19
CA GLY A 184 -2.47 -3.35 7.51
C GLY A 184 -3.09 -2.30 8.43
N ALA A 185 -3.97 -2.73 9.33
CA ALA A 185 -4.57 -1.83 10.31
C ALA A 185 -3.54 -1.28 11.30
N LEU A 186 -2.70 -2.15 11.88
CA LEU A 186 -1.64 -1.74 12.81
C LEU A 186 -0.64 -0.80 12.15
N PHE A 187 -0.17 -1.14 10.94
CA PHE A 187 0.73 -0.28 10.17
C PHE A 187 0.16 1.12 9.95
N ALA A 188 -1.12 1.24 9.60
CA ALA A 188 -1.74 2.55 9.40
C ALA A 188 -1.86 3.36 10.69
N MET A 189 -2.12 2.71 11.84
CA MET A 189 -2.21 3.42 13.11
C MET A 189 -0.83 3.82 13.66
N GLU A 190 0.15 2.91 13.60
CA GLU A 190 1.47 3.11 14.16
C GLU A 190 2.38 3.96 13.27
N VAL A 191 2.45 3.65 11.97
CA VAL A 191 3.40 4.29 11.04
C VAL A 191 2.80 5.52 10.37
N ILE A 192 1.54 5.44 9.91
CA ILE A 192 0.93 6.54 9.14
C ILE A 192 0.36 7.62 10.05
N LEU A 193 -0.36 7.24 11.10
CA LEU A 193 -0.94 8.21 12.05
C LEU A 193 -0.01 8.54 13.22
N GLY A 194 0.77 7.56 13.70
CA GLY A 194 1.50 7.69 14.97
C GLY A 194 0.56 7.83 16.17
N ASP A 195 -0.67 7.31 16.06
CA ASP A 195 -1.73 7.43 17.08
C ASP A 195 -2.59 6.16 17.11
N LEU A 196 -2.65 5.52 18.28
CA LEU A 196 -3.41 4.30 18.57
C LEU A 196 -4.79 4.59 19.20
N THR A 197 -5.31 5.82 19.11
CA THR A 197 -6.63 6.16 19.67
C THR A 197 -7.78 5.33 19.06
N VAL A 198 -8.68 4.87 19.95
CA VAL A 198 -9.82 3.99 19.60
C VAL A 198 -10.74 4.57 18.51
N VAL A 199 -10.83 5.91 18.43
CA VAL A 199 -11.66 6.63 17.45
C VAL A 199 -11.20 6.33 16.01
N HIS A 200 -9.90 6.12 15.80
CA HIS A 200 -9.33 5.80 14.49
C HIS A 200 -9.35 4.29 14.20
N LEU A 201 -9.27 3.47 15.25
CA LEU A 201 -9.14 2.02 15.14
C LEU A 201 -10.30 1.38 14.40
N ALA A 202 -11.54 1.66 14.79
CA ALA A 202 -12.72 1.00 14.20
C ALA A 202 -12.83 1.20 12.67
N PRO A 203 -12.82 2.43 12.11
CA PRO A 203 -12.91 2.60 10.66
C PRO A 203 -11.69 2.05 9.91
N ILE A 204 -10.48 2.11 10.49
CA ILE A 204 -9.27 1.57 9.86
C ILE A 204 -9.37 0.05 9.74
N VAL A 205 -9.78 -0.64 10.81
CA VAL A 205 -9.97 -2.10 10.81
C VAL A 205 -11.05 -2.50 9.81
N ILE A 206 -12.19 -1.80 9.78
CA ILE A 206 -13.27 -2.09 8.83
C ILE A 206 -12.79 -1.95 7.39
N SER A 207 -12.09 -0.85 7.07
CA SER A 207 -11.54 -0.62 5.72
C SER A 207 -10.55 -1.72 5.33
N SER A 208 -9.68 -2.13 6.26
CA SER A 208 -8.70 -3.21 6.09
C SER A 208 -9.36 -4.57 5.81
N VAL A 209 -10.38 -4.93 6.59
CA VAL A 209 -11.13 -6.18 6.42
C VAL A 209 -11.90 -6.20 5.10
N VAL A 210 -12.58 -5.11 4.75
CA VAL A 210 -13.32 -5.01 3.47
C VAL A 210 -12.37 -5.17 2.28
N ALA A 211 -11.21 -4.51 2.32
CA ALA A 211 -10.20 -4.65 1.26
C ALA A 211 -9.64 -6.07 1.17
N THR A 212 -9.48 -6.75 2.31
CA THR A 212 -9.08 -8.17 2.36
C THR A 212 -10.15 -9.06 1.74
N VAL A 213 -11.43 -8.85 2.04
CA VAL A 213 -12.54 -9.61 1.42
C VAL A 213 -12.54 -9.45 -0.10
N ILE A 214 -12.39 -8.22 -0.60
CA ILE A 214 -12.26 -7.94 -2.04
C ILE A 214 -11.05 -8.68 -2.62
N SER A 215 -9.89 -8.58 -1.98
CA SER A 215 -8.68 -9.28 -2.44
C SER A 215 -8.87 -10.79 -2.47
N ARG A 216 -9.41 -11.40 -1.41
CA ARG A 216 -9.68 -12.85 -1.34
C ARG A 216 -10.67 -13.32 -2.40
N HIS A 217 -11.68 -12.50 -2.71
CA HIS A 217 -12.64 -12.83 -3.75
C HIS A 217 -12.00 -12.96 -5.13
N HIS A 218 -11.04 -12.08 -5.46
CA HIS A 218 -10.39 -12.06 -6.78
C HIS A 218 -9.11 -12.89 -6.85
N LEU A 219 -8.36 -12.92 -5.77
CA LEU A 219 -6.99 -13.43 -5.73
C LEU A 219 -6.87 -14.71 -4.92
N GLY A 220 -7.90 -15.11 -4.17
CA GLY A 220 -7.92 -16.28 -3.29
C GLY A 220 -7.48 -15.99 -1.85
N ASP A 221 -7.80 -16.93 -0.95
CA ASP A 221 -7.43 -16.85 0.47
C ASP A 221 -6.25 -17.77 0.78
N PHE A 222 -5.06 -17.31 0.41
CA PHE A 222 -3.81 -17.97 0.75
C PHE A 222 -2.80 -16.97 1.29
N PRO A 223 -1.92 -17.39 2.21
CA PRO A 223 -0.86 -16.54 2.70
C PRO A 223 0.14 -16.28 1.58
N ALA A 224 0.78 -15.10 1.60
CA ALA A 224 1.84 -14.79 0.64
C ALA A 224 3.06 -15.72 0.81
N PHE A 225 3.27 -16.25 2.01
CA PHE A 225 4.34 -17.18 2.36
C PHE A 225 3.80 -18.28 3.27
N ALA A 226 4.05 -19.54 2.89
CA ALA A 226 3.79 -20.68 3.76
C ALA A 226 5.02 -20.93 4.64
N ALA A 227 4.96 -20.51 5.91
CA ALA A 227 6.01 -20.80 6.86
C ALA A 227 5.96 -22.28 7.26
N PRO A 228 7.11 -22.97 7.40
CA PRO A 228 7.14 -24.30 7.97
C PRO A 228 6.61 -24.26 9.41
N PRO A 229 5.92 -25.32 9.87
CA PRO A 229 5.47 -25.40 11.26
C PRO A 229 6.68 -25.34 12.19
N TYR A 230 6.56 -24.52 13.25
CA TYR A 230 7.59 -24.36 14.26
C TYR A 230 6.96 -24.46 15.64
N GLU A 231 7.61 -25.19 16.54
CA GLU A 231 7.23 -25.29 17.95
C GLU A 231 8.44 -24.91 18.81
N LEU A 232 8.18 -24.21 19.92
CA LEU A 232 9.20 -23.84 20.87
C LEU A 232 9.60 -25.09 21.67
N VAL A 233 10.83 -25.60 21.50
CA VAL A 233 11.29 -26.82 22.19
C VAL A 233 11.77 -26.49 23.61
N SER A 234 12.37 -25.30 23.80
CA SER A 234 12.83 -24.82 25.10
C SER A 234 12.63 -23.31 25.29
N SER A 235 12.20 -22.89 26.48
CA SER A 235 12.10 -21.46 26.83
C SER A 235 13.44 -20.70 26.74
N ARG A 236 14.58 -21.41 26.72
CA ARG A 236 15.91 -20.79 26.55
C ARG A 236 16.13 -20.25 25.12
N GLU A 237 15.39 -20.74 24.14
CA GLU A 237 15.43 -20.21 22.76
C GLU A 237 15.03 -18.72 22.72
N LEU A 238 14.21 -18.26 23.67
CA LEU A 238 13.83 -16.84 23.81
C LEU A 238 15.04 -15.93 24.02
N LEU A 239 16.11 -16.42 24.67
CA LEU A 239 17.35 -15.64 24.81
C LEU A 239 18.05 -15.47 23.46
N LEU A 240 18.02 -16.49 22.60
CA LEU A 240 18.56 -16.42 21.25
C LEU A 240 17.71 -15.50 20.37
N TYR A 241 16.38 -15.51 20.51
CA TYR A 241 15.49 -14.58 19.82
C TYR A 241 15.69 -13.13 20.28
N ALA A 242 15.94 -12.90 21.56
CA ALA A 242 16.29 -11.58 22.08
C ALA A 242 17.64 -11.09 21.51
N ALA A 243 18.65 -11.98 21.46
CA ALA A 243 19.95 -11.66 20.85
C ALA A 243 19.81 -11.37 19.34
N LEU A 244 18.99 -12.15 18.62
CA LEU A 244 18.65 -11.91 17.22
C LEU A 244 17.97 -10.55 17.03
N GLY A 245 17.03 -10.19 17.89
CA GLY A 245 16.37 -8.88 17.88
C GLY A 245 17.36 -7.73 18.08
N ALA A 246 18.29 -7.86 19.02
CA ALA A 246 19.35 -6.87 19.25
C ALA A 246 20.29 -6.74 18.03
N ALA A 247 20.70 -7.88 17.46
CA ALA A 247 21.52 -7.91 16.25
C ALA A 247 20.79 -7.27 15.05
N ALA A 248 19.52 -7.60 14.84
CA ALA A 248 18.69 -7.03 13.79
C ALA A 248 18.52 -5.51 13.98
N GLY A 249 18.34 -5.03 15.21
CA GLY A 249 18.29 -3.60 15.53
C GLY A 249 19.60 -2.87 15.20
N LEU A 250 20.74 -3.45 15.57
CA LEU A 250 22.07 -2.90 15.25
C LEU A 250 22.31 -2.86 13.73
N LEU A 251 22.03 -3.96 13.03
CA LEU A 251 22.17 -4.01 11.57
C LEU A 251 21.22 -3.03 10.88
N GLY A 252 19.99 -2.88 11.39
CA GLY A 252 19.04 -1.89 10.92
C GLY A 252 19.58 -0.47 11.00
N ALA A 253 20.20 -0.10 12.13
CA ALA A 253 20.82 1.21 12.32
C ALA A 253 22.06 1.44 11.44
N LEU A 254 22.73 0.39 10.98
CA LEU A 254 23.85 0.48 10.02
C LEU A 254 23.38 0.54 8.56
N PHE A 255 22.17 0.09 8.28
CA PHE A 255 21.59 0.03 6.93
C PHE A 255 20.88 1.33 6.51
N THR A 256 20.61 2.24 7.46
CA THR A 256 19.97 3.56 7.23
C THR A 256 20.90 4.55 6.52
#